data_AF-A0A194X5F1-F1
#
_entry.id   AF-A0A194X5F1-F1
#
_cell.length_a   1.000
_cell.length_b   1.000
_cell.length_c   1.000
_cell.angle_alpha   90.00
_cell.angle_beta   90.00
_cell.angle_gamma   90.00
#
_symmetry.space_group_name_H-M   'P 1'
#
loop_
_entity.id
_entity.type
_entity.pdbx_description
1 polymer ?
#
loop_
_entity_poly.entity_id
_entity_poly.type
_entity_poly.pdbx_seq_one_letter_code
_entity_poly.pdbx_strand_id
1 'polypeptide(L)'
;MPPRISVPLRFSVSKLCLRPAPSPSNPQLPIIPVANLVTMAQRRKYKDPYALAQAKQRKDANTSRQAELQKQRKEALGDPVRGITTEFVQSFDNVGGSAVLQEVTSTENPSEGVRITSADDVLLNHFLKPSELEASIRHSQLLTEPVIDKVRDSADPALEAAAKKKHEEGHKNATAALARIVSLANASQKDKTRANIMRCIDIFGRHKTDSTLRPRAPTNPLILGDKPLPEKTPRAGPDTGSSEVQIAILTAKIRVLADQLDTRGGKKDKVNKRNLRIMVHKRQKLLRYLRTKERGGDRWQHVTNTLGLSEGTWKGEISL
;
A
#
# COMPACT_ATOMS: atom_id res chain seq x y z
N MET A 1 38.24 2.49 -20.26
CA MET A 1 38.35 3.94 -20.01
C MET A 1 39.76 4.20 -19.48
N PRO A 2 40.58 5.02 -20.17
CA PRO A 2 41.92 5.34 -19.71
C PRO A 2 41.89 6.36 -18.54
N PRO A 3 42.94 6.43 -17.70
CA PRO A 3 42.95 7.23 -16.47
C PRO A 3 43.11 8.72 -16.75
N ARG A 4 42.37 9.54 -15.98
CA ARG A 4 42.44 11.01 -16.01
C ARG A 4 43.63 11.48 -15.18
N ILE A 5 44.64 12.02 -15.86
CA ILE A 5 45.76 12.74 -15.24
C ILE A 5 45.28 14.17 -14.93
N SER A 6 45.49 14.63 -13.70
CA SER A 6 45.16 15.96 -13.21
C SER A 6 46.19 16.99 -13.68
N VAL A 7 45.75 17.97 -14.47
CA VAL A 7 46.56 19.14 -14.87
C VAL A 7 46.41 20.24 -13.81
N PRO A 8 47.49 20.81 -13.27
CA PRO A 8 47.39 22.01 -12.43
C PRO A 8 47.23 23.26 -13.31
N LEU A 9 46.08 23.94 -13.15
CA LEU A 9 45.82 25.27 -13.69
C LEU A 9 46.52 26.32 -12.83
N ARG A 10 47.72 26.79 -13.22
CA ARG A 10 48.22 28.14 -12.89
C ARG A 10 49.22 28.62 -13.94
N PHE A 11 48.74 29.37 -14.93
CA PHE A 11 49.53 30.40 -15.60
C PHE A 11 48.72 31.69 -15.59
N SER A 12 49.22 32.69 -14.86
CA SER A 12 48.68 34.04 -14.85
C SER A 12 49.17 34.80 -16.07
N VAL A 13 48.25 35.43 -16.81
CA VAL A 13 48.57 36.39 -17.86
C VAL A 13 48.84 37.75 -17.22
N SER A 14 49.95 38.38 -17.61
CA SER A 14 50.38 39.69 -17.14
C SER A 14 49.66 40.82 -17.88
N LYS A 15 48.98 41.68 -17.10
CA LYS A 15 48.74 43.15 -17.18
C LYS A 15 48.48 43.79 -18.56
N LEU A 16 47.51 44.69 -18.69
CA LEU A 16 47.73 46.14 -18.54
C LEU A 16 46.37 46.86 -18.44
N CYS A 17 46.18 47.69 -17.40
CA CYS A 17 45.44 48.96 -17.43
C CYS A 17 45.57 49.66 -16.07
N LEU A 18 45.90 50.95 -16.12
CA LEU A 18 46.21 51.83 -14.98
C LEU A 18 44.95 52.31 -14.24
N ARG A 19 44.82 51.93 -12.96
CA ARG A 19 44.22 52.71 -11.86
C ARG A 19 44.44 51.97 -10.53
N PRO A 20 44.93 52.61 -9.46
CA PRO A 20 44.98 51.96 -8.15
C PRO A 20 43.57 51.99 -7.55
N ALA A 21 42.88 50.85 -7.57
CA ALA A 21 41.72 50.65 -6.69
C ALA A 21 42.25 50.31 -5.28
N PRO A 22 41.71 50.90 -4.19
CA PRO A 22 42.03 50.43 -2.85
C PRO A 22 41.57 48.98 -2.73
N SER A 23 42.51 48.08 -2.46
CA SER A 23 42.22 46.67 -2.20
C SER A 23 41.21 46.57 -1.05
N PRO A 24 40.13 45.78 -1.16
CA PRO A 24 39.37 45.43 0.04
C PRO A 24 40.35 44.70 0.97
N SER A 25 40.59 45.28 2.15
CA SER A 25 41.31 44.58 3.20
C SER A 25 40.63 43.23 3.39
N ASN A 26 41.35 42.15 3.07
CA ASN A 26 40.97 40.81 3.52
C ASN A 26 40.60 40.94 5.00
N PRO A 27 39.36 40.65 5.43
CA PRO A 27 39.13 40.46 6.84
C PRO A 27 40.06 39.31 7.21
N GLN A 28 41.10 39.62 7.98
CA GLN A 28 41.92 38.62 8.61
C GLN A 28 40.93 37.80 9.44
N LEU A 29 40.50 36.64 8.90
CA LEU A 29 39.86 35.64 9.70
C LEU A 29 40.82 35.44 10.88
N PRO A 30 40.35 35.56 12.13
CA PRO A 30 41.23 35.40 13.27
C PRO A 30 41.92 34.04 13.10
N ILE A 31 43.23 34.07 12.91
CA ILE A 31 44.07 32.89 12.99
C ILE A 31 43.99 32.50 14.46
N ILE A 32 42.97 31.72 14.82
CA ILE A 32 42.91 31.10 16.13
C ILE A 32 44.14 30.20 16.16
N PRO A 33 45.13 30.45 17.03
CA PRO A 33 46.32 29.63 17.08
C PRO A 33 45.89 28.20 17.44
N VAL A 34 46.14 27.26 16.53
CA VAL A 34 45.89 25.82 16.69
C VAL A 34 46.67 25.25 17.89
N ALA A 35 47.64 26.00 18.42
CA ALA A 35 48.47 25.67 19.57
C ALA A 35 47.71 25.42 20.89
N ASN A 36 46.43 25.81 20.99
CA ASN A 36 45.61 25.58 22.19
C ASN A 36 44.51 24.52 22.05
N LEU A 37 44.51 23.71 20.98
CA LEU A 37 43.66 22.52 20.86
C LEU A 37 44.20 21.35 21.71
N VAL A 38 44.43 21.61 22.99
CA VAL A 38 44.53 20.53 23.97
C VAL A 38 43.12 19.97 24.10
N THR A 39 42.92 18.71 23.72
CA THR A 39 41.61 18.07 23.91
C THR A 39 41.22 18.18 25.39
N MET A 40 39.94 18.40 25.71
CA MET A 40 39.45 18.41 27.09
C MET A 40 39.88 17.15 27.89
N ALA A 41 40.22 16.07 27.19
CA ALA A 41 40.83 14.85 27.73
C ALA A 41 42.27 15.08 28.24
N GLN A 42 43.11 15.78 27.48
CA GLN A 42 44.49 16.12 27.84
C GLN A 42 44.57 17.21 28.95
N ARG A 43 43.55 18.07 29.10
CA ARG A 43 43.49 19.10 30.18
C ARG A 43 43.19 18.54 31.58
N ARG A 44 42.70 17.29 31.69
CA ARG A 44 42.31 16.69 32.98
C ARG A 44 43.50 15.96 33.60
N LYS A 45 44.43 16.70 34.24
CA LYS A 45 45.53 16.14 35.04
C LYS A 45 44.99 15.54 36.35
N TYR A 46 45.48 14.33 36.67
CA TYR A 46 45.23 13.47 37.83
C TYR A 46 43.76 13.35 38.28
N LYS A 47 43.07 12.31 37.80
CA LYS A 47 41.79 11.88 38.35
C LYS A 47 42.00 10.57 39.09
N ASP A 48 41.43 10.48 40.29
CA ASP A 48 41.39 9.24 41.07
C ASP A 48 40.97 8.06 40.16
N PRO A 49 41.81 7.02 40.04
CA PRO A 49 41.52 5.86 39.20
C PRO A 49 40.20 5.18 39.60
N TYR A 50 39.82 5.22 40.87
CA TYR A 50 38.58 4.64 41.36
C TYR A 50 37.34 5.44 40.91
N ALA A 51 37.35 6.76 41.07
CA ALA A 51 36.30 7.63 40.55
C ALA A 51 36.13 7.52 39.01
N LEU A 52 37.24 7.36 38.28
CA LEU A 52 37.20 7.10 36.84
C LEU A 52 36.54 5.76 36.51
N ALA A 53 36.89 4.70 37.25
CA ALA A 53 36.29 3.38 37.08
C ALA A 53 34.78 3.41 37.36
N GLN A 54 34.32 4.06 38.43
CA GLN A 54 32.90 4.22 38.72
C GLN A 54 32.16 5.01 37.63
N ALA A 55 32.74 6.14 37.15
CA ALA A 55 32.14 6.93 36.09
C ALA A 55 32.05 6.13 34.78
N LYS A 56 33.08 5.32 34.48
CA LYS A 56 33.09 4.40 33.36
C LYS A 56 32.00 3.34 33.51
N GLN A 57 31.85 2.70 34.68
CA GLN A 57 30.77 1.74 34.93
C GLN A 57 29.38 2.34 34.72
N ARG A 58 29.11 3.56 35.21
CA ARG A 58 27.83 4.25 34.98
C ARG A 58 27.59 4.55 33.51
N LYS A 59 28.63 4.96 32.79
CA LYS A 59 28.56 5.20 31.33
C LYS A 59 28.31 3.90 30.59
N ASP A 60 29.03 2.84 30.90
CA ASP A 60 28.94 1.53 30.27
C ASP A 60 27.54 0.92 30.48
N ALA A 61 26.97 1.08 31.68
CA ALA A 61 25.59 0.70 32.00
C ALA A 61 24.54 1.50 31.19
N ASN A 62 24.75 2.81 30.98
CA ASN A 62 23.86 3.60 30.13
C ASN A 62 24.01 3.21 28.65
N THR A 63 25.24 3.01 28.17
CA THR A 63 25.48 2.62 26.77
C THR A 63 24.92 1.23 26.45
N SER A 64 25.00 0.27 27.38
CA SER A 64 24.38 -1.05 27.22
C SER A 64 22.86 -0.94 27.15
N ARG A 65 22.22 -0.21 28.08
CA ARG A 65 20.78 0.07 28.04
C ARG A 65 20.36 0.80 26.76
N GLN A 66 21.14 1.76 26.29
CA GLN A 66 20.87 2.48 25.05
C GLN A 66 20.97 1.55 23.83
N ALA A 67 21.96 0.65 23.81
CA ALA A 67 22.10 -0.34 22.75
C ALA A 67 20.90 -1.30 22.70
N GLU A 68 20.41 -1.76 23.86
CA GLU A 68 19.18 -2.56 23.95
C GLU A 68 17.95 -1.82 23.41
N LEU A 69 17.74 -0.57 23.84
CA LEU A 69 16.63 0.26 23.34
C LEU A 69 16.74 0.55 21.84
N GLN A 70 17.96 0.75 21.33
CA GLN A 70 18.19 0.92 19.90
C GLN A 70 17.86 -0.35 19.12
N LYS A 71 18.21 -1.52 19.64
CA LYS A 71 17.85 -2.81 19.05
C LYS A 71 16.34 -2.98 18.98
N GLN A 72 15.63 -2.75 20.09
CA GLN A 72 14.16 -2.79 20.14
C GLN A 72 13.51 -1.82 19.14
N ARG A 73 14.01 -0.57 19.07
CA ARG A 73 13.51 0.43 18.12
C ARG A 73 13.78 0.05 16.67
N LYS A 74 14.93 -0.55 16.37
CA LYS A 74 15.30 -1.00 15.03
C LYS A 74 14.40 -2.16 14.57
N GLU A 75 14.10 -3.09 15.46
CA GLU A 75 13.16 -4.19 15.20
C GLU A 75 11.74 -3.66 14.94
N ALA A 76 11.26 -2.72 15.76
CA ALA A 76 9.96 -2.07 15.56
C ALA A 76 9.88 -1.19 14.31
N LEU A 77 11.02 -0.72 13.77
CA LEU A 77 11.05 0.12 12.57
C LEU A 77 10.58 -0.63 11.31
N GLY A 78 10.77 -1.96 11.26
CA GLY A 78 10.38 -2.81 10.14
C GLY A 78 11.12 -2.53 8.83
N ASP A 79 10.68 -3.17 7.74
CA ASP A 79 11.22 -2.93 6.39
C ASP A 79 10.66 -1.62 5.80
N PRO A 80 11.47 -0.68 5.28
CA PRO A 80 10.97 0.53 4.63
C PRO A 80 10.05 0.26 3.40
N VAL A 81 10.20 -0.88 2.72
CA VAL A 81 9.35 -1.24 1.56
C VAL A 81 8.12 -2.01 1.99
N ARG A 82 8.28 -3.12 2.72
CA ARG A 82 7.18 -4.03 3.06
C ARG A 82 6.50 -3.72 4.40
N GLY A 83 7.13 -2.94 5.27
CA GLY A 83 6.64 -2.69 6.63
C GLY A 83 6.69 -3.96 7.48
N ILE A 84 5.67 -4.14 8.31
CA ILE A 84 5.40 -5.38 9.07
C ILE A 84 4.25 -6.08 8.35
N THR A 85 4.42 -7.34 7.98
CA THR A 85 3.37 -8.06 7.24
C THR A 85 2.18 -8.37 8.13
N THR A 86 0.98 -7.95 7.71
CA THR A 86 -0.30 -8.25 8.37
C THR A 86 -1.10 -9.27 7.56
N GLU A 87 -2.11 -9.88 8.19
CA GLU A 87 -3.04 -10.81 7.54
C GLU A 87 -3.71 -10.17 6.31
N PHE A 88 -4.13 -8.92 6.42
CA PHE A 88 -4.72 -8.19 5.31
C PHE A 88 -3.75 -8.03 4.14
N VAL A 89 -2.48 -7.69 4.41
CA VAL A 89 -1.47 -7.55 3.34
C VAL A 89 -1.13 -8.91 2.71
N GLN A 90 -1.08 -9.99 3.50
CA GLN A 90 -0.90 -11.36 2.98
C GLN A 90 -2.10 -11.78 2.10
N SER A 91 -3.31 -11.34 2.46
CA SER A 91 -4.52 -11.64 1.70
C SER A 91 -4.54 -11.03 0.29
N PHE A 92 -3.63 -10.12 -0.06
CA PHE A 92 -3.54 -9.60 -1.43
C PHE A 92 -3.15 -10.66 -2.44
N ASP A 93 -2.38 -11.67 -2.06
CA ASP A 93 -1.91 -12.71 -2.97
C ASP A 93 -3.08 -13.60 -3.44
N ASN A 94 -4.03 -13.86 -2.55
CA ASN A 94 -5.22 -14.68 -2.79
C ASN A 94 -6.52 -13.86 -2.92
N VAL A 95 -6.42 -12.53 -3.07
CA VAL A 95 -7.57 -11.61 -3.16
C VAL A 95 -8.62 -11.87 -2.07
N GLY A 96 -8.17 -12.06 -0.82
CA GLY A 96 -9.07 -12.27 0.32
C GLY A 96 -9.72 -13.65 0.37
N GLY A 97 -9.12 -14.66 -0.28
CA GLY A 97 -9.67 -16.00 -0.39
C GLY A 97 -10.46 -16.23 -1.68
N SER A 98 -10.82 -15.17 -2.41
CA SER A 98 -11.54 -15.25 -3.68
C SER A 98 -10.75 -15.93 -4.81
N ALA A 99 -9.43 -16.02 -4.68
CA ALA A 99 -8.57 -16.74 -5.64
C ALA A 99 -8.43 -18.24 -5.32
N VAL A 100 -9.03 -18.74 -4.23
CA VAL A 100 -9.13 -20.17 -3.97
C VAL A 100 -10.28 -20.73 -4.80
N LEU A 101 -10.06 -21.88 -5.46
CA LEU A 101 -11.10 -22.53 -6.26
C LEU A 101 -12.31 -22.84 -5.38
N GLN A 102 -13.46 -22.21 -5.67
CA GLN A 102 -14.72 -22.69 -5.13
C GLN A 102 -15.11 -23.94 -5.90
N GLU A 103 -15.22 -25.05 -5.19
CA GLU A 103 -15.91 -26.22 -5.70
C GLU A 103 -17.35 -25.80 -6.01
N VAL A 104 -17.76 -25.99 -7.25
CA VAL A 104 -19.16 -25.82 -7.65
C VAL A 104 -19.91 -27.00 -7.03
N THR A 105 -20.36 -26.84 -5.79
CA THR A 105 -21.19 -27.86 -5.13
C THR A 105 -22.53 -27.90 -5.85
N SER A 106 -22.77 -28.99 -6.56
CA SER A 106 -24.09 -29.32 -7.07
C SER A 106 -24.94 -29.65 -5.85
N THR A 107 -25.84 -28.76 -5.45
CA THR A 107 -26.84 -29.08 -4.42
C THR A 107 -27.64 -30.30 -4.91
N GLU A 108 -27.82 -31.30 -4.04
CA GLU A 108 -28.40 -32.61 -4.37
C GLU A 108 -29.88 -32.56 -4.84
N ASN A 109 -30.49 -31.36 -4.86
CA ASN A 109 -31.86 -31.13 -5.30
C ASN A 109 -31.92 -30.70 -6.79
N PRO A 110 -32.57 -31.47 -7.69
CA PRO A 110 -32.64 -31.16 -9.12
C PRO A 110 -33.36 -29.86 -9.49
N SER A 111 -34.20 -29.33 -8.59
CA SER A 111 -34.99 -28.12 -8.78
C SER A 111 -34.27 -26.83 -8.41
N GLU A 112 -33.13 -26.91 -7.73
CA GLU A 112 -32.28 -25.76 -7.45
C GLU A 112 -31.08 -25.82 -8.39
N GLY A 113 -31.10 -24.99 -9.44
CA GLY A 113 -29.98 -24.82 -10.35
C GLY A 113 -28.69 -24.46 -9.60
N VAL A 114 -27.55 -24.60 -10.28
CA VAL A 114 -26.22 -24.27 -9.74
C VAL A 114 -26.22 -22.87 -9.13
N ARG A 115 -26.28 -22.79 -7.79
CA ARG A 115 -26.19 -21.52 -7.06
C ARG A 115 -24.73 -21.28 -6.68
N ILE A 116 -24.25 -20.08 -6.95
CA ILE A 116 -22.96 -19.62 -6.44
C ILE A 116 -23.20 -19.24 -4.98
N THR A 117 -22.93 -20.14 -4.04
CA THR A 117 -23.10 -19.93 -2.59
C THR A 117 -21.99 -19.07 -1.98
N SER A 118 -21.48 -18.11 -2.74
CA SER A 118 -20.43 -17.19 -2.31
C SER A 118 -21.10 -15.99 -1.66
N ALA A 119 -20.60 -15.55 -0.50
CA ALA A 119 -21.00 -14.25 0.04
C ALA A 119 -20.77 -13.16 -1.02
N ASP A 120 -21.63 -12.13 -1.07
CA ASP A 120 -21.49 -10.99 -2.00
C ASP A 120 -20.14 -10.26 -1.87
N ASP A 121 -19.42 -10.48 -0.77
CA ASP A 121 -18.07 -9.97 -0.52
C ASP A 121 -16.97 -10.68 -1.33
N VAL A 122 -17.29 -11.83 -1.96
CA VAL A 122 -16.36 -12.56 -2.84
C VAL A 122 -16.29 -11.86 -4.18
N LEU A 123 -15.09 -11.41 -4.55
CA LEU A 123 -14.88 -10.73 -5.82
C LEU A 123 -14.69 -11.75 -6.93
N LEU A 124 -15.32 -11.48 -8.06
CA LEU A 124 -15.14 -12.24 -9.28
C LEU A 124 -14.25 -11.48 -10.27
N ASN A 125 -13.80 -12.17 -11.32
CA ASN A 125 -13.08 -11.54 -12.41
C ASN A 125 -14.02 -10.59 -13.19
N HIS A 126 -13.43 -9.70 -13.99
CA HIS A 126 -14.15 -8.74 -14.84
C HIS A 126 -15.08 -7.76 -14.09
N PHE A 127 -14.81 -7.48 -12.81
CA PHE A 127 -15.61 -6.59 -11.95
C PHE A 127 -17.04 -7.06 -11.71
N LEU A 128 -17.30 -8.36 -11.86
CA LEU A 128 -18.60 -8.95 -11.57
C LEU A 128 -18.76 -9.18 -10.07
N LYS A 129 -19.99 -9.08 -9.59
CA LYS A 129 -20.40 -9.62 -8.30
C LYS A 129 -21.09 -10.96 -8.47
N PRO A 130 -21.06 -11.86 -7.46
CA PRO A 130 -21.78 -13.13 -7.52
C PRO A 130 -23.27 -12.96 -7.82
N SER A 131 -23.94 -12.02 -7.15
CA SER A 131 -25.35 -11.68 -7.36
C SER A 131 -25.66 -11.15 -8.77
N GLU A 132 -24.78 -10.32 -9.34
CA GLU A 132 -24.93 -9.79 -10.71
C GLU A 132 -24.80 -10.92 -11.74
N LEU A 133 -23.83 -11.82 -11.55
CA LEU A 133 -23.64 -13.00 -12.41
C LEU A 133 -24.86 -13.94 -12.32
N GLU A 134 -25.34 -14.22 -11.11
CA GLU A 134 -26.51 -15.07 -10.90
C GLU A 134 -27.78 -14.47 -11.55
N ALA A 135 -28.00 -13.16 -11.38
CA ALA A 135 -29.12 -12.47 -12.02
C ALA A 135 -29.04 -12.56 -13.56
N SER A 136 -27.85 -12.38 -14.13
CA SER A 136 -27.62 -12.50 -15.58
C SER A 136 -27.86 -13.92 -16.09
N ILE A 137 -27.40 -14.93 -15.35
CA ILE A 137 -27.61 -16.35 -15.66
C ILE A 137 -29.11 -16.69 -15.65
N ARG A 138 -29.84 -16.26 -14.60
CA ARG A 138 -31.30 -16.47 -14.50
C ARG A 138 -32.03 -15.80 -15.64
N HIS A 139 -31.68 -14.56 -15.96
CA HIS A 139 -32.27 -13.83 -17.08
C HIS A 139 -32.02 -14.55 -18.42
N SER A 140 -30.80 -15.02 -18.66
CA SER A 140 -30.48 -15.80 -19.86
C SER A 140 -31.26 -17.12 -19.92
N GLN A 141 -31.48 -17.78 -18.78
CA GLN A 141 -32.27 -19.00 -18.70
C GLN A 141 -33.72 -18.76 -19.11
N LEU A 142 -34.35 -17.72 -18.56
CA LEU A 142 -35.73 -17.35 -18.87
C LEU A 142 -35.93 -17.01 -20.35
N LEU A 143 -34.96 -16.34 -20.97
CA LEU A 143 -35.04 -15.98 -22.40
C LEU A 143 -34.85 -17.17 -23.35
N THR A 144 -34.17 -18.22 -22.90
CA THR A 144 -33.82 -19.38 -23.74
C THR A 144 -34.71 -20.59 -23.45
N GLU A 145 -35.62 -20.49 -22.47
CA GLU A 145 -36.54 -21.56 -22.10
C GLU A 145 -37.37 -21.97 -23.33
N PRO A 146 -37.48 -23.28 -23.63
CA PRO A 146 -38.24 -23.74 -24.78
C PRO A 146 -39.71 -23.32 -24.64
N VAL A 147 -40.20 -22.60 -25.65
CA VAL A 147 -41.58 -22.13 -25.69
C VAL A 147 -42.50 -23.34 -25.82
N ILE A 148 -43.53 -23.37 -25.00
CA ILE A 148 -44.53 -24.42 -25.01
C ILE A 148 -45.60 -24.10 -26.06
N ASP A 149 -46.02 -25.10 -26.82
CA ASP A 149 -47.00 -24.90 -27.88
C ASP A 149 -48.36 -24.47 -27.31
N LYS A 150 -48.98 -23.48 -27.97
CA LYS A 150 -50.28 -22.94 -27.56
C LYS A 150 -51.42 -23.93 -27.84
N VAL A 151 -51.27 -24.73 -28.89
CA VAL A 151 -52.25 -25.73 -29.31
C VAL A 151 -51.81 -27.08 -28.74
N ARG A 152 -52.55 -27.58 -27.74
CA ARG A 152 -52.19 -28.81 -27.03
C ARG A 152 -52.49 -30.09 -27.79
N ASP A 153 -53.46 -30.05 -28.68
CA ASP A 153 -53.89 -31.23 -29.45
C ASP A 153 -52.83 -31.70 -30.46
N SER A 154 -51.95 -30.78 -30.90
CA SER A 154 -50.85 -31.06 -31.82
C SER A 154 -49.49 -31.19 -31.13
N ALA A 155 -49.42 -30.99 -29.81
CA ALA A 155 -48.17 -30.95 -29.07
C ALA A 155 -47.81 -32.34 -28.53
N ASP A 156 -46.60 -32.80 -28.83
CA ASP A 156 -46.07 -34.07 -28.33
C ASP A 156 -45.38 -33.89 -26.96
N PRO A 157 -45.93 -34.42 -25.84
CA PRO A 157 -45.36 -34.20 -24.51
C PRO A 157 -43.94 -34.74 -24.35
N ALA A 158 -43.61 -35.82 -25.07
CA ALA A 158 -42.28 -36.41 -25.06
C ALA A 158 -41.22 -35.50 -25.70
N LEU A 159 -41.58 -34.77 -26.77
CA LEU A 159 -40.68 -33.82 -27.42
C LEU A 159 -40.47 -32.57 -26.56
N GLU A 160 -41.54 -32.04 -25.95
CA GLU A 160 -41.46 -30.92 -25.00
C GLU A 160 -40.56 -31.26 -23.80
N ALA A 161 -40.75 -32.45 -23.21
CA ALA A 161 -39.94 -32.92 -22.09
C ALA A 161 -38.47 -33.11 -22.48
N ALA A 162 -38.18 -33.65 -23.66
CA ALA A 162 -36.83 -33.82 -24.17
C ALA A 162 -36.14 -32.47 -24.42
N ALA A 163 -36.85 -31.50 -25.00
CA ALA A 163 -36.36 -30.15 -25.22
C ALA A 163 -36.04 -29.44 -23.89
N LYS A 164 -36.93 -29.56 -22.90
CA LYS A 164 -36.72 -29.03 -21.55
C LYS A 164 -35.50 -29.64 -20.88
N LYS A 165 -35.35 -30.98 -20.92
CA LYS A 165 -34.17 -31.67 -20.36
C LYS A 165 -32.88 -31.21 -21.02
N LYS A 166 -32.86 -31.09 -22.35
CA LYS A 166 -31.68 -30.60 -23.10
C LYS A 166 -31.34 -29.16 -22.73
N HIS A 167 -32.34 -28.30 -22.54
CA HIS A 167 -32.15 -26.92 -22.08
C HIS A 167 -31.56 -26.88 -20.67
N GLU A 168 -32.09 -27.67 -19.72
CA GLU A 168 -31.58 -27.77 -18.36
C GLU A 168 -30.12 -28.26 -18.30
N GLU A 169 -29.78 -29.29 -19.08
CA GLU A 169 -28.41 -29.80 -19.20
C GLU A 169 -27.46 -28.77 -19.82
N GLY A 170 -27.90 -28.10 -20.89
CA GLY A 170 -27.15 -27.01 -21.52
C GLY A 170 -26.91 -25.85 -20.56
N HIS A 171 -27.93 -25.49 -19.78
CA HIS A 171 -27.85 -24.46 -18.75
C HIS A 171 -26.88 -24.85 -17.63
N LYS A 172 -26.93 -26.08 -17.11
CA LYS A 172 -25.98 -26.61 -16.11
C LYS A 172 -24.54 -26.57 -16.61
N ASN A 173 -24.31 -26.94 -17.87
CA ASN A 173 -22.98 -26.87 -18.47
C ASN A 173 -22.50 -25.42 -18.64
N ALA A 174 -23.37 -24.53 -19.14
CA ALA A 174 -23.05 -23.11 -19.32
C ALA A 174 -22.74 -22.41 -17.99
N THR A 175 -23.52 -22.65 -16.95
CA THR A 175 -23.29 -22.10 -15.60
C THR A 175 -21.95 -22.55 -15.03
N ALA A 176 -21.62 -23.85 -15.14
CA ALA A 176 -20.33 -24.37 -14.72
C ALA A 176 -19.16 -23.78 -15.54
N ALA A 177 -19.33 -23.57 -16.84
CA ALA A 177 -18.32 -22.93 -17.69
C ALA A 177 -18.11 -21.46 -17.31
N LEU A 178 -19.19 -20.69 -17.13
CA LEU A 178 -19.14 -19.29 -16.71
C LEU A 178 -18.46 -19.11 -15.36
N ALA A 179 -18.78 -19.98 -14.39
CA ALA A 179 -18.13 -19.96 -13.07
C ALA A 179 -16.60 -20.11 -13.18
N ARG A 180 -16.11 -20.98 -14.08
CA ARG A 180 -14.67 -21.17 -14.32
C ARG A 180 -14.00 -19.98 -15.00
N ILE A 181 -14.68 -19.37 -15.98
CA ILE A 181 -14.20 -18.19 -16.72
C ILE A 181 -14.05 -17.00 -15.78
N VAL A 182 -15.05 -16.81 -14.92
CA VAL A 182 -15.17 -15.66 -14.04
C VAL A 182 -14.39 -15.85 -12.72
N SER A 183 -13.86 -17.04 -12.44
CA SER A 183 -13.04 -17.30 -11.26
C SER A 183 -11.74 -16.48 -11.23
N LEU A 184 -11.44 -15.84 -10.11
CA LEU A 184 -10.17 -15.13 -9.89
C LEU A 184 -8.97 -16.07 -9.71
N ALA A 185 -9.20 -17.36 -9.43
CA ALA A 185 -8.14 -18.36 -9.32
C ALA A 185 -7.36 -18.48 -10.63
N ASN A 186 -8.10 -18.48 -11.75
CA ASN A 186 -7.57 -18.58 -13.11
C ASN A 186 -7.19 -17.21 -13.71
N ALA A 187 -7.36 -16.12 -12.95
CA ALA A 187 -7.18 -14.78 -13.47
C ALA A 187 -5.72 -14.32 -13.46
N SER A 188 -5.43 -13.34 -14.32
CA SER A 188 -4.10 -12.74 -14.41
C SER A 188 -3.75 -11.92 -13.16
N GLN A 189 -2.46 -11.65 -12.94
CA GLN A 189 -2.03 -10.77 -11.84
C GLN A 189 -2.62 -9.35 -11.97
N LYS A 190 -2.89 -8.90 -13.21
CA LYS A 190 -3.56 -7.61 -13.47
C LYS A 190 -5.00 -7.61 -12.95
N ASP A 191 -5.71 -8.73 -13.07
CA ASP A 191 -7.08 -8.83 -12.59
C ASP A 191 -7.13 -9.01 -11.07
N LYS A 192 -6.21 -9.79 -10.50
CA LYS A 192 -6.03 -9.88 -9.04
C LYS A 192 -5.73 -8.52 -8.41
N THR A 193 -4.86 -7.72 -9.04
CA THR A 193 -4.58 -6.35 -8.57
C THR A 193 -5.78 -5.42 -8.73
N ARG A 194 -6.60 -5.56 -9.77
CA ARG A 194 -7.87 -4.82 -9.91
C ARG A 194 -8.87 -5.16 -8.81
N ALA A 195 -9.05 -6.45 -8.51
CA ALA A 195 -9.92 -6.88 -7.43
C ALA A 195 -9.41 -6.37 -6.06
N ASN A 196 -8.09 -6.43 -5.82
CA ASN A 196 -7.51 -5.83 -4.61
C ASN A 196 -7.72 -4.31 -4.52
N ILE A 197 -7.76 -3.58 -5.64
CA ILE A 197 -8.10 -2.14 -5.63
C ILE A 197 -9.53 -1.94 -5.13
N MET A 198 -10.49 -2.77 -5.56
CA MET A 198 -11.87 -2.71 -5.04
C MET A 198 -11.91 -2.99 -3.54
N ARG A 199 -11.19 -4.01 -3.05
CA ARG A 199 -11.07 -4.31 -1.61
C ARG A 199 -10.50 -3.13 -0.83
N CYS A 200 -9.48 -2.47 -1.36
CA CYS A 200 -8.89 -1.28 -0.75
C CYS A 200 -9.89 -0.11 -0.68
N ILE A 201 -10.67 0.13 -1.74
CA ILE A 201 -11.72 1.15 -1.75
C ILE A 201 -12.79 0.82 -0.72
N ASP A 202 -13.16 -0.45 -0.62
CA ASP A 202 -14.19 -0.92 0.29
C ASP A 202 -13.78 -0.74 1.76
N ILE A 203 -12.58 -1.22 2.12
CA ILE A 203 -12.10 -1.22 3.50
C ILE A 203 -11.68 0.19 3.96
N PHE A 204 -10.97 0.94 3.13
CA PHE A 204 -10.39 2.24 3.51
C PHE A 204 -11.20 3.43 3.02
N GLY A 205 -12.23 3.22 2.21
CA GLY A 205 -13.05 4.30 1.67
C GLY A 205 -13.75 5.07 2.77
N ARG A 206 -13.71 6.40 2.70
CA ARG A 206 -14.37 7.28 3.68
C ARG A 206 -15.89 7.13 3.69
N HIS A 207 -16.46 6.63 2.59
CA HIS A 207 -17.89 6.32 2.51
C HIS A 207 -18.32 5.19 3.47
N LYS A 208 -17.43 4.27 3.85
CA LYS A 208 -17.68 3.25 4.88
C LYS A 208 -17.05 3.60 6.24
N THR A 209 -15.83 4.13 6.23
CA THR A 209 -15.11 4.39 7.48
C THR A 209 -15.64 5.59 8.27
N ASP A 210 -16.36 6.52 7.63
CA ASP A 210 -16.99 7.64 8.34
C ASP A 210 -18.10 7.19 9.29
N SER A 211 -18.75 6.04 9.05
CA SER A 211 -19.79 5.49 9.92
C SER A 211 -19.24 4.59 11.03
N THR A 212 -18.09 3.93 10.81
CA THR A 212 -17.51 2.98 11.77
C THR A 212 -16.46 3.61 12.68
N LEU A 213 -15.62 4.50 12.14
CA LEU A 213 -14.52 5.12 12.88
C LEU A 213 -14.94 6.45 13.50
N ARG A 214 -14.34 6.78 14.64
CA ARG A 214 -14.58 8.08 15.27
C ARG A 214 -14.09 9.20 14.35
N PRO A 215 -14.85 10.31 14.23
CA PRO A 215 -14.42 11.45 13.44
C PRO A 215 -13.19 12.11 14.07
N ARG A 216 -12.48 12.87 13.25
CA ARG A 216 -11.37 13.70 13.73
C ARG A 216 -11.85 14.67 14.81
N ALA A 217 -11.06 14.80 15.87
CA ALA A 217 -11.33 15.75 16.96
C ALA A 217 -11.57 17.17 16.39
N PRO A 218 -12.64 17.85 16.85
CA PRO A 218 -12.98 19.18 16.36
C PRO A 218 -11.86 20.18 16.65
N THR A 219 -11.90 21.31 15.95
CA THR A 219 -11.04 22.45 16.28
C THR A 219 -11.35 22.93 17.70
N ASN A 220 -10.34 23.41 18.42
CA ASN A 220 -10.52 23.96 19.75
C ASN A 220 -11.59 25.07 19.70
N PRO A 221 -12.66 25.02 20.51
CA PRO A 221 -13.74 26.00 20.49
C PRO A 221 -13.24 27.43 20.73
N LEU A 222 -12.17 27.62 21.52
CA LEU A 222 -11.55 28.94 21.75
C LEU A 222 -11.00 29.58 20.47
N ILE A 223 -10.60 28.77 19.48
CA ILE A 223 -10.07 29.24 18.19
C ILE A 223 -11.19 29.47 17.18
N LEU A 224 -12.27 28.69 17.29
CA LEU A 224 -13.39 28.76 16.35
C LEU A 224 -14.30 29.97 16.62
N GLY A 225 -14.47 30.35 17.90
CA GLY A 225 -15.44 31.37 18.31
C GLY A 225 -16.87 30.98 17.88
N ASP A 226 -17.70 31.98 17.55
CA ASP A 226 -19.09 31.78 17.14
C ASP A 226 -19.27 31.42 15.65
N LYS A 227 -18.19 31.10 14.94
CA LYS A 227 -18.29 30.79 13.50
C LYS A 227 -18.91 29.40 13.31
N PRO A 228 -20.05 29.29 12.60
CA PRO A 228 -20.64 27.99 12.32
C PRO A 228 -19.69 27.18 11.41
N LEU A 229 -19.53 25.90 11.71
CA LEU A 229 -18.79 25.00 10.82
C LEU A 229 -19.63 24.80 9.55
N PRO A 230 -19.03 24.91 8.35
CA PRO A 230 -19.76 24.65 7.13
C PRO A 230 -20.25 23.20 7.10
N GLU A 231 -21.52 23.00 6.80
CA GLU A 231 -22.08 21.68 6.55
C GLU A 231 -21.41 21.05 5.32
N LYS A 232 -21.00 19.80 5.46
CA LYS A 232 -20.36 19.08 4.36
C LYS A 232 -21.44 18.55 3.42
N THR A 233 -21.29 18.84 2.13
CA THR A 233 -22.15 18.25 1.11
C THR A 233 -22.00 16.72 1.11
N PRO A 234 -23.11 15.98 0.91
CA PRO A 234 -23.04 14.54 0.79
C PRO A 234 -22.20 14.16 -0.44
N ARG A 235 -21.54 13.00 -0.37
CA ARG A 235 -20.75 12.50 -1.49
C ARG A 235 -21.68 11.98 -2.59
N ALA A 236 -21.35 12.28 -3.84
CA ALA A 236 -22.08 11.76 -4.99
C ALA A 236 -21.81 10.26 -5.26
N GLY A 237 -20.70 9.71 -4.77
CA GLY A 237 -20.30 8.33 -5.05
C GLY A 237 -19.22 7.78 -4.10
N PRO A 238 -18.70 6.58 -4.40
CA PRO A 238 -17.70 5.94 -3.56
C PRO A 238 -16.39 6.73 -3.54
N ASP A 239 -15.77 6.77 -2.36
CA ASP A 239 -14.51 7.45 -2.16
C ASP A 239 -13.34 6.61 -2.70
N THR A 240 -12.76 7.04 -3.81
CA THR A 240 -11.62 6.38 -4.47
C THR A 240 -10.32 7.17 -4.38
N GLY A 241 -10.39 8.43 -3.94
CA GLY A 241 -9.31 9.41 -4.02
C GLY A 241 -8.69 9.78 -2.68
N SER A 242 -9.21 9.29 -1.56
CA SER A 242 -8.67 9.59 -0.25
C SER A 242 -7.25 9.05 -0.05
N SER A 243 -6.49 9.67 0.86
CA SER A 243 -5.08 9.31 1.07
C SER A 243 -4.95 7.89 1.59
N GLU A 244 -5.89 7.44 2.42
CA GLU A 244 -6.04 6.09 2.96
C GLU A 244 -6.14 5.06 1.84
N VAL A 245 -7.09 5.25 0.90
CA VAL A 245 -7.30 4.38 -0.27
C VAL A 245 -6.08 4.39 -1.18
N GLN A 246 -5.49 5.57 -1.46
CA GLN A 246 -4.29 5.67 -2.28
C GLN A 246 -3.10 4.92 -1.68
N ILE A 247 -2.90 5.01 -0.35
CA ILE A 247 -1.83 4.30 0.38
C ILE A 247 -2.04 2.79 0.31
N ALA A 248 -3.29 2.31 0.49
CA ALA A 248 -3.63 0.90 0.40
C ALA A 248 -3.37 0.34 -1.02
N ILE A 249 -3.81 1.05 -2.06
CA ILE A 249 -3.56 0.68 -3.46
C ILE A 249 -2.06 0.65 -3.77
N LEU A 250 -1.30 1.66 -3.32
CA LEU A 250 0.15 1.67 -3.49
C LEU A 250 0.80 0.50 -2.78
N THR A 251 0.31 0.11 -1.59
CA THR A 251 0.84 -1.04 -0.84
C THR A 251 0.63 -2.34 -1.58
N ALA A 252 -0.56 -2.56 -2.16
CA ALA A 252 -0.82 -3.72 -3.01
C ALA A 252 0.10 -3.75 -4.25
N LYS A 253 0.31 -2.61 -4.92
CA LYS A 253 1.22 -2.50 -6.09
C LYS A 253 2.69 -2.71 -5.71
N ILE A 254 3.13 -2.14 -4.59
CA ILE A 254 4.48 -2.28 -4.07
C ILE A 254 4.76 -3.74 -3.75
N ARG A 255 3.83 -4.46 -3.12
CA ARG A 255 3.96 -5.89 -2.82
C ARG A 255 4.20 -6.70 -4.09
N VAL A 256 3.31 -6.59 -5.08
CA VAL A 256 3.43 -7.32 -6.35
C VAL A 256 4.74 -7.04 -7.06
N LEU A 257 5.16 -5.76 -7.12
CA LEU A 257 6.39 -5.40 -7.80
C LEU A 257 7.64 -5.83 -7.01
N ALA A 258 7.61 -5.73 -5.68
CA ALA A 258 8.70 -6.21 -4.83
C ALA A 258 8.88 -7.72 -4.96
N ASP A 259 7.80 -8.49 -4.91
CA ASP A 259 7.83 -9.94 -5.11
C ASP A 259 8.40 -10.30 -6.48
N GLN A 260 7.97 -9.59 -7.53
CA GLN A 260 8.51 -9.79 -8.89
C GLN A 260 10.02 -9.52 -8.97
N LEU A 261 10.54 -8.49 -8.29
CA LEU A 261 11.97 -8.18 -8.28
C LEU A 261 12.79 -9.22 -7.48
N ASP A 262 12.18 -9.85 -6.50
CA ASP A 262 12.79 -10.92 -5.70
C ASP A 262 12.85 -12.27 -6.46
N THR A 263 12.00 -12.47 -7.49
CA THR A 263 12.04 -13.67 -8.33
C THR A 263 13.36 -13.86 -9.09
N ARG A 264 13.61 -15.09 -9.55
CA ARG A 264 14.80 -15.44 -10.35
C ARG A 264 14.79 -14.65 -11.66
N GLY A 265 15.75 -13.73 -11.80
CA GLY A 265 15.88 -12.85 -12.96
C GLY A 265 15.40 -11.41 -12.72
N GLY A 266 14.53 -11.19 -11.72
CA GLY A 266 14.00 -9.87 -11.37
C GLY A 266 15.06 -8.86 -10.92
N LYS A 267 16.16 -9.33 -10.31
CA LYS A 267 17.28 -8.49 -9.86
C LYS A 267 17.98 -7.71 -10.99
N LYS A 268 17.84 -8.15 -12.26
CA LYS A 268 18.41 -7.45 -13.43
C LYS A 268 17.51 -6.31 -13.93
N ASP A 269 16.27 -6.24 -13.49
CA ASP A 269 15.30 -5.24 -13.93
C ASP A 269 15.50 -3.89 -13.22
N LYS A 270 16.34 -3.05 -13.82
CA LYS A 270 16.67 -1.72 -13.27
C LYS A 270 15.52 -0.72 -13.38
N VAL A 271 14.66 -0.87 -14.40
CA VAL A 271 13.54 0.05 -14.64
C VAL A 271 12.47 -0.16 -13.57
N ASN A 272 12.11 -1.41 -13.30
CA ASN A 272 11.14 -1.70 -12.25
C ASN A 272 11.69 -1.44 -10.85
N LYS A 273 13.01 -1.57 -10.61
CA LYS A 273 13.62 -1.10 -9.35
C LYS A 273 13.43 0.42 -9.14
N ARG A 274 13.53 1.22 -10.21
CA ARG A 274 13.21 2.66 -10.15
C ARG A 274 11.72 2.89 -9.90
N ASN A 275 10.83 2.14 -10.56
CA ASN A 275 9.38 2.24 -10.37
C ASN A 275 8.97 1.89 -8.92
N LEU A 276 9.58 0.84 -8.33
CA LEU A 276 9.40 0.50 -6.91
C LEU A 276 9.69 1.70 -6.02
N ARG A 277 10.87 2.31 -6.21
CA ARG A 277 11.32 3.47 -5.44
C ARG A 277 10.35 4.64 -5.54
N ILE A 278 9.88 4.95 -6.74
CA ILE A 278 8.91 6.03 -6.97
C ILE A 278 7.60 5.74 -6.23
N MET A 279 7.10 4.49 -6.27
CA MET A 279 5.87 4.11 -5.55
C MET A 279 6.05 4.21 -4.03
N VAL A 280 7.17 3.73 -3.49
CA VAL A 280 7.48 3.79 -2.05
C VAL A 280 7.57 5.25 -1.58
N HIS A 281 8.27 6.11 -2.33
CA HIS A 281 8.37 7.55 -2.01
C HIS A 281 7.02 8.27 -2.15
N LYS A 282 6.19 7.90 -3.13
CA LYS A 282 4.82 8.43 -3.24
C LYS A 282 3.97 8.06 -2.02
N ARG A 283 4.03 6.79 -1.59
CA ARG A 283 3.35 6.31 -0.38
C ARG A 283 3.84 7.04 0.87
N GLN A 284 5.15 7.24 0.99
CA GLN A 284 5.76 8.00 2.10
C GLN A 284 5.21 9.44 2.18
N LYS A 285 5.09 10.15 1.04
CA LYS A 285 4.51 11.50 1.00
C LYS A 285 3.06 11.51 1.47
N LEU A 286 2.26 10.53 1.03
CA LEU A 286 0.86 10.40 1.44
C LEU A 286 0.72 10.07 2.93
N LEU A 287 1.56 9.18 3.47
CA LEU A 287 1.56 8.85 4.90
C LEU A 287 1.89 10.08 5.76
N ARG A 288 2.91 10.86 5.38
CA ARG A 288 3.23 12.12 6.08
C ARG A 288 2.08 13.11 6.06
N TYR A 289 1.40 13.25 4.90
CA TYR A 289 0.23 14.10 4.77
C TYR A 289 -0.92 13.62 5.65
N LEU A 290 -1.27 12.33 5.57
CA LEU A 290 -2.36 11.73 6.32
C LEU A 290 -2.15 11.87 7.83
N ARG A 291 -0.95 11.55 8.34
CA ARG A 291 -0.61 11.72 9.77
C ARG A 291 -0.81 13.16 10.23
N THR A 292 -0.36 14.13 9.44
CA THR A 292 -0.48 15.56 9.77
C THR A 292 -1.94 16.01 9.74
N LYS A 293 -2.72 15.54 8.76
CA LYS A 293 -4.14 15.93 8.61
C LYS A 293 -5.04 15.27 9.64
N GLU A 294 -4.83 14.00 9.97
CA GLU A 294 -5.64 13.28 10.96
C GLU A 294 -5.12 13.43 12.39
N ARG A 295 -3.95 14.06 12.59
CA ARG A 295 -3.28 14.23 13.89
C ARG A 295 -3.05 12.90 14.65
N GLY A 296 -2.92 11.79 13.92
CA GLY A 296 -2.79 10.46 14.50
C GLY A 296 -4.09 9.87 15.07
N GLY A 297 -5.26 10.41 14.67
CA GLY A 297 -6.56 9.87 15.05
C GLY A 297 -6.84 8.47 14.48
N ASP A 298 -8.04 7.96 14.75
CA ASP A 298 -8.43 6.58 14.47
C ASP A 298 -8.24 6.16 13.00
N ARG A 299 -8.50 7.04 12.03
CA ARG A 299 -8.30 6.75 10.60
C ARG A 299 -6.86 6.44 10.27
N TRP A 300 -5.94 7.23 10.82
CA TRP A 300 -4.50 7.00 10.65
C TRP A 300 -4.08 5.67 11.28
N GLN A 301 -4.57 5.38 12.49
CA GLN A 301 -4.29 4.14 13.20
C GLN A 301 -4.86 2.93 12.44
N HIS A 302 -6.08 3.02 11.93
CA HIS A 302 -6.69 1.98 11.12
C HIS A 302 -5.86 1.66 9.88
N VAL A 303 -5.42 2.68 9.13
CA VAL A 303 -4.57 2.49 7.95
C VAL A 303 -3.22 1.85 8.31
N THR A 304 -2.56 2.36 9.35
CA THR A 304 -1.24 1.86 9.75
C THR A 304 -1.28 0.45 10.33
N ASN A 305 -2.28 0.14 11.16
CA ASN A 305 -2.45 -1.18 11.77
C ASN A 305 -2.89 -2.22 10.74
N THR A 306 -3.87 -1.91 9.90
CA THR A 306 -4.38 -2.88 8.90
C THR A 306 -3.35 -3.18 7.82
N LEU A 307 -2.61 -2.17 7.33
CA LEU A 307 -1.58 -2.35 6.30
C LEU A 307 -0.19 -2.68 6.88
N GLY A 308 -0.02 -2.66 8.19
CA GLY A 308 1.28 -2.92 8.85
C GLY A 308 2.37 -1.89 8.52
N LEU A 309 1.99 -0.62 8.37
CA LEU A 309 2.91 0.45 8.00
C LEU A 309 3.56 1.07 9.24
N SER A 310 4.81 0.69 9.49
CA SER A 310 5.64 1.16 10.60
C SER A 310 6.25 2.54 10.35
N GLU A 311 6.93 3.12 11.35
CA GLU A 311 7.65 4.40 11.19
C GLU A 311 8.69 4.36 10.07
N GLY A 312 9.33 3.20 9.82
CA GLY A 312 10.35 3.05 8.78
C GLY A 312 9.84 3.28 7.36
N THR A 313 8.54 3.11 7.14
CA THR A 313 7.92 3.25 5.81
C THR A 313 7.68 4.71 5.39
N TRP A 314 7.78 5.67 6.31
CA TRP A 314 7.48 7.08 6.01
C TRP A 314 8.34 8.12 6.73
N LYS A 315 8.92 7.79 7.90
CA LYS A 315 9.78 8.67 8.69
C LYS A 315 11.21 8.61 8.16
N GLY A 316 11.90 9.75 8.07
CA GLY A 316 13.27 9.81 7.55
C GLY A 316 13.37 9.63 6.03
N GLU A 317 14.57 9.30 5.54
CA GLU A 317 14.85 9.05 4.12
C GLU A 317 14.84 7.55 3.82
N ILE A 318 14.16 7.15 2.75
CA ILE A 318 14.12 5.75 2.30
C ILE A 318 15.10 5.56 1.15
N SER A 319 16.14 4.76 1.39
CA SER A 319 17.16 4.38 0.41
C SER A 319 17.02 2.91 0.01
N LEU A 320 16.97 2.62 -1.30
CA LEU A 320 16.74 1.30 -1.93
C LEU A 320 17.77 0.98 -3.02
#